data_AF-A0A7X8R377-F1
#
_entry.id   AF-A0A7X8R377-F1
#
_cell.length_a   1.000
_cell.length_b   1.000
_cell.length_c   1.000
_cell.angle_alpha   90.00
_cell.angle_beta   90.00
_cell.angle_gamma   90.00
#
_symmetry.space_group_name_H-M   'P 1'
#
loop_
_entity.id
_entity.type
_entity.pdbx_description
1 polymer ?
#
loop_
_entity_poly.entity_id
_entity_poly.type
_entity_poly.pdbx_seq_one_letter_code
_entity_poly.pdbx_strand_id
1 'polypeptide(L)'
;MEKQLLRIGEIAAFFNVSVKAIRIYEKKGIIMPAWTDPATGYRYYSADQIQMLNALLELKALGFSLNEIKRIITGGVNDSELLTALVQKRKAWQDAISSAERKIDAIENIIRRVSDSRDAPRLQQLTDEERAWLLVKMVCIEDVRGQSILSEALWL
;
A
#
# COMPACT_ATOMS: atom_id res chain seq x y z
N MET A 1 11.46 38.21 12.09
CA MET A 1 10.24 37.37 12.11
C MET A 1 10.38 36.38 13.24
N GLU A 2 9.50 36.39 14.22
CA GLU A 2 9.42 35.31 15.21
C GLU A 2 9.26 33.97 14.47
N LYS A 3 10.08 32.98 14.81
CA LYS A 3 9.90 31.62 14.31
C LYS A 3 8.63 31.08 14.93
N GLN A 4 7.53 31.12 14.18
CA GLN A 4 6.28 30.50 14.60
C GLN A 4 6.53 29.00 14.77
N LEU A 5 6.40 28.54 16.01
CA LEU A 5 6.56 27.16 16.40
C LEU A 5 5.18 26.52 16.53
N LEU A 6 4.97 25.37 15.87
CA LEU A 6 3.72 24.63 15.93
C LEU A 6 3.87 23.39 16.80
N ARG A 7 2.85 23.07 17.58
CA ARG A 7 2.77 21.85 18.39
C ARG A 7 2.61 20.63 17.50
N ILE A 8 3.09 19.49 17.99
CA ILE A 8 2.95 18.19 17.28
C ILE A 8 1.51 17.88 16.84
N GLY A 9 0.51 18.28 17.64
CA GLY A 9 -0.90 18.07 17.33
C GLY A 9 -1.41 18.92 16.17
N GLU A 10 -0.94 20.18 16.08
CA GLU A 10 -1.31 21.10 15.00
C GLU A 10 -0.74 20.61 13.66
N ILE A 11 0.51 20.15 13.68
CA ILE A 11 1.18 19.60 12.50
C ILE A 11 0.57 18.28 12.07
N ALA A 12 0.24 17.41 13.02
CA ALA A 12 -0.47 16.16 12.76
C ALA A 12 -1.81 16.42 12.05
N ALA A 13 -2.59 17.38 12.55
CA ALA A 13 -3.84 17.79 11.93
C ALA A 13 -3.63 18.38 10.53
N PHE A 14 -2.66 19.28 10.37
CA PHE A 14 -2.34 19.93 9.10
C PHE A 14 -2.02 18.93 7.97
N PHE A 15 -1.20 17.92 8.27
CA PHE A 15 -0.82 16.88 7.29
C PHE A 15 -1.77 15.68 7.26
N ASN A 16 -2.86 15.70 8.03
CA ASN A 16 -3.77 14.58 8.19
C ASN A 16 -3.05 13.26 8.56
N VAL A 17 -2.09 13.34 9.47
CA VAL A 17 -1.36 12.18 10.00
C VAL A 17 -1.54 12.09 11.51
N SER A 18 -1.40 10.88 12.06
CA SER A 18 -1.45 10.74 13.52
C SER A 18 -0.22 11.37 14.18
N VAL A 19 -0.38 11.90 15.40
CA VAL A 19 0.74 12.28 16.28
C VAL A 19 1.72 11.12 16.47
N LYS A 20 1.21 9.87 16.48
CA LYS A 20 2.03 8.65 16.54
C LYS A 20 2.95 8.51 15.32
N ALA A 21 2.49 8.86 14.12
CA ALA A 21 3.32 8.83 12.91
C ALA A 21 4.49 9.81 13.02
N ILE A 22 4.23 11.06 13.47
CA ILE A 22 5.30 12.05 13.68
C ILE A 22 6.33 11.53 14.69
N ARG A 23 5.89 10.95 15.82
CA ARG A 23 6.79 10.32 16.81
C ARG A 23 7.62 9.18 16.24
N ILE A 24 7.10 8.42 15.27
CA ILE A 24 7.88 7.39 14.57
C ILE A 24 9.00 8.03 13.75
N TYR A 25 8.72 9.14 13.06
CA TYR A 25 9.71 9.87 12.28
C TYR A 25 10.79 10.48 13.18
N GLU A 26 10.42 10.96 14.38
CA GLU A 26 11.37 11.37 15.42
C GLU A 26 12.25 10.23 15.90
N LYS A 27 11.67 9.06 16.21
CA LYS A 27 12.43 7.89 16.65
C LYS A 27 13.41 7.41 15.57
N LYS A 28 13.11 7.64 14.30
CA LYS A 28 14.01 7.37 13.18
C LYS A 28 15.03 8.48 12.94
N GLY A 29 14.92 9.61 13.65
CA GLY A 29 15.80 10.77 13.55
C GLY A 29 15.70 11.43 12.19
N ILE A 30 14.51 11.46 11.60
CA ILE A 30 14.26 12.13 10.31
C ILE A 30 13.82 13.57 10.55
N ILE A 31 12.94 13.77 11.53
CA ILE A 31 12.51 15.08 12.02
C ILE A 31 12.75 15.11 13.53
N MET A 32 13.23 16.22 14.05
CA MET A 32 13.41 16.43 15.49
C MET A 32 12.60 17.66 15.88
N PRO A 33 12.04 17.75 17.09
CA PRO A 33 11.38 18.98 17.52
C PRO A 33 12.41 20.11 17.63
N ALA A 34 12.08 21.29 17.11
CA ALA A 34 12.90 22.49 17.30
C ALA A 34 13.01 22.88 18.77
N TRP A 35 11.96 22.63 19.55
CA TRP A 35 11.96 22.86 20.98
C TRP A 35 11.03 21.86 21.69
N THR A 36 11.40 21.47 22.90
CA THR A 36 10.54 20.70 23.80
C THR A 36 10.40 21.48 25.09
N ASP A 37 9.17 21.75 25.49
CA ASP A 37 8.86 22.41 26.75
C ASP A 37 9.31 21.53 27.93
N PRO A 38 10.23 21.99 28.78
CA PRO A 38 10.74 21.21 29.90
C PRO A 38 9.71 20.99 31.02
N ALA A 39 8.69 21.85 31.14
CA ALA A 39 7.67 21.73 32.17
C ALA A 39 6.55 20.77 31.77
N THR A 40 6.13 20.80 30.50
CA THR A 40 4.97 20.04 30.01
C THR A 40 5.34 18.84 29.12
N GLY A 41 6.55 18.82 28.57
CA GLY A 41 6.98 17.84 27.57
C GLY A 41 6.36 18.05 26.18
N TYR A 42 5.67 19.17 25.94
CA TYR A 42 5.14 19.49 24.62
C TYR A 42 6.24 19.75 23.61
N ARG A 43 6.07 19.19 22.42
CA ARG A 43 7.03 19.30 21.30
C ARG A 43 6.55 20.33 20.30
N TYR A 44 7.49 21.13 19.84
CA TYR A 44 7.29 22.25 18.95
C TYR A 44 8.24 22.18 17.76
N TYR A 45 7.74 22.52 16.57
CA TYR A 45 8.50 22.42 15.33
C TYR A 45 8.45 23.73 14.54
N SER A 46 9.53 24.01 13.81
CA SER A 46 9.67 25.18 12.96
C SER A 46 9.03 24.99 11.58
N ALA A 47 8.86 26.10 10.86
CA ALA A 47 8.47 26.09 9.45
C ALA A 47 9.36 25.20 8.56
N ASP A 48 10.68 25.22 8.76
CA ASP A 48 11.62 24.38 8.00
C ASP A 48 11.36 22.88 8.24
N GLN A 49 11.03 22.51 9.48
CA GLN A 49 10.71 21.13 9.86
C GLN A 49 9.35 20.69 9.28
N ILE A 50 8.42 21.62 9.10
CA ILE A 50 7.15 21.37 8.42
C ILE A 50 7.40 21.09 6.93
N GLN A 51 8.26 21.86 6.25
CA GLN A 51 8.66 21.58 4.87
C GLN A 51 9.34 20.22 4.74
N MET A 52 10.23 19.88 5.69
CA MET A 52 10.87 18.56 5.75
C MET A 52 9.86 17.44 5.94
N LEU A 53 8.84 17.63 6.79
CA LEU A 53 7.77 16.67 6.98
C LEU A 53 6.93 16.48 5.70
N ASN A 54 6.65 17.56 4.97
CA ASN A 54 5.95 17.48 3.69
C ASN A 54 6.73 16.59 2.70
N ALA A 55 8.03 16.85 2.51
CA ALA A 55 8.89 16.04 1.64
C ALA A 55 8.96 14.56 2.08
N LEU A 56 9.01 14.30 3.40
CA LEU A 56 8.97 12.94 3.94
C LEU A 56 7.68 12.22 3.54
N LEU A 57 6.52 12.88 3.66
CA LEU A 57 5.22 12.30 3.37
C LEU A 57 5.05 12.04 1.87
N GLU A 58 5.48 12.96 1.02
CA GLU A 58 5.49 12.77 -0.43
C GLU A 58 6.35 11.58 -0.86
N LEU A 59 7.60 11.50 -0.38
CA LEU A 59 8.46 10.36 -0.68
C LEU A 59 7.87 9.04 -0.13
N LYS A 60 7.23 9.08 1.03
CA LYS A 60 6.57 7.90 1.58
C LYS A 60 5.40 7.44 0.70
N ALA A 61 4.62 8.36 0.15
CA ALA A 61 3.54 8.06 -0.79
C ALA A 61 4.08 7.47 -2.11
N LEU A 62 5.27 7.89 -2.55
CA LEU A 62 5.95 7.34 -3.72
C LEU A 62 6.53 5.92 -3.49
N GLY A 63 6.47 5.38 -2.28
CA GLY A 63 6.95 4.03 -1.96
C GLY A 63 8.39 3.97 -1.46
N PHE A 64 8.96 5.10 -1.01
CA PHE A 64 10.24 5.10 -0.31
C PHE A 64 10.08 4.62 1.15
N SER A 65 11.04 3.84 1.60
CA SER A 65 11.18 3.45 3.00
C SER A 65 11.71 4.61 3.85
N LEU A 66 11.48 4.58 5.15
CA LEU A 66 11.94 5.63 6.06
C LEU A 66 13.48 5.76 6.09
N ASN A 67 14.21 4.67 5.81
CA ASN A 67 15.68 4.71 5.74
C ASN A 67 16.16 5.41 4.46
N GLU A 68 15.54 5.13 3.31
CA GLU A 68 15.82 5.83 2.05
C GLU A 68 15.50 7.32 2.20
N ILE A 69 14.32 7.65 2.75
CA ILE A 69 13.89 9.04 2.97
C ILE A 69 14.87 9.78 3.87
N LYS A 70 15.33 9.15 4.96
CA LYS A 70 16.33 9.75 5.84
C LYS A 70 17.59 10.13 5.06
N ARG A 71 18.14 9.19 4.28
CA ARG A 71 19.35 9.46 3.48
C ARG A 71 19.13 10.62 2.51
N ILE A 72 17.98 10.67 1.82
CA ILE A 72 17.66 11.74 0.87
C ILE A 72 17.60 13.10 1.58
N ILE A 73 16.82 13.20 2.66
CA ILE A 73 16.59 14.46 3.39
C ILE A 73 17.88 14.97 4.08
N THR A 74 18.77 14.07 4.53
CA THR A 74 20.03 14.45 5.17
C THR A 74 21.18 14.65 4.17
N GLY A 75 20.92 14.68 2.86
CA GLY A 75 21.95 14.88 1.83
C GLY A 75 22.92 13.71 1.66
N GLY A 76 22.56 12.52 2.13
CA GLY A 76 23.37 11.28 2.00
C GLY A 76 23.13 10.53 0.68
N VAL A 77 22.58 11.21 -0.32
CA VAL A 77 22.26 10.69 -1.65
C VAL A 77 22.64 11.76 -2.68
N ASN A 78 23.43 11.40 -3.68
CA ASN A 78 23.74 12.30 -4.80
C ASN A 78 22.67 12.22 -5.91
N ASP A 79 22.74 13.12 -6.89
CA ASP A 79 21.74 13.22 -7.97
C ASP A 79 21.55 11.91 -8.76
N SER A 80 22.64 11.19 -9.03
CA SER A 80 22.60 9.91 -9.77
C SER A 80 21.92 8.80 -8.96
N GLU A 81 22.23 8.71 -7.67
CA GLU A 81 21.58 7.77 -6.75
C GLU A 81 20.08 8.08 -6.60
N LEU A 82 19.71 9.36 -6.49
CA LEU A 82 18.31 9.79 -6.39
C LEU A 82 17.54 9.45 -7.66
N LEU A 83 18.08 9.77 -8.83
CA LEU A 83 17.49 9.43 -10.12
C LEU A 83 17.29 7.91 -10.27
N THR A 84 18.31 7.13 -9.89
CA THR A 84 18.23 5.66 -9.91
C THR A 84 17.10 5.15 -9.03
N ALA A 85 17.00 5.66 -7.80
CA ALA A 85 15.95 5.26 -6.87
C ALA A 85 14.55 5.63 -7.40
N LEU A 86 14.38 6.82 -7.98
CA LEU A 86 13.12 7.26 -8.59
C LEU A 86 12.71 6.36 -9.76
N VAL A 87 13.64 6.00 -10.65
CA VAL A 87 13.38 5.07 -11.76
C VAL A 87 12.96 3.69 -11.23
N GLN A 88 13.59 3.20 -10.16
CA GLN A 88 13.21 1.95 -9.52
C GLN A 88 11.80 1.99 -8.92
N LYS A 89 11.45 3.07 -8.20
CA LYS A 89 10.08 3.23 -7.67
C LYS A 89 9.04 3.31 -8.78
N ARG A 90 9.33 4.04 -9.87
CA ARG A 90 8.46 4.09 -11.05
C ARG A 90 8.22 2.69 -11.62
N LYS A 91 9.29 1.90 -11.81
CA LYS A 91 9.16 0.52 -12.32
C LYS A 91 8.34 -0.36 -11.39
N ALA A 92 8.56 -0.28 -10.08
CA ALA A 92 7.79 -1.05 -9.10
C ALA A 92 6.28 -0.75 -9.17
N TRP A 93 5.89 0.51 -9.38
CA TRP A 93 4.49 0.88 -9.57
C TRP A 93 3.93 0.41 -10.93
N GLN A 94 4.73 0.43 -12.00
CA GLN A 94 4.34 -0.14 -13.29
C GLN A 94 4.08 -1.65 -13.16
N ASP A 95 4.98 -2.38 -12.48
CA ASP A 95 4.80 -3.81 -12.21
C ASP A 95 3.56 -4.08 -11.35
N ALA A 96 3.25 -3.19 -10.40
CA ALA A 96 2.06 -3.27 -9.57
C ALA A 96 0.77 -3.04 -10.38
N ILE A 97 0.77 -2.09 -11.32
CA ILE A 97 -0.35 -1.88 -12.28
C ILE A 97 -0.57 -3.13 -13.10
N SER A 98 0.48 -3.67 -13.74
CA SER A 98 0.35 -4.89 -14.55
C SER A 98 -0.06 -6.13 -13.74
N SER A 99 0.24 -6.17 -12.45
CA SER A 99 -0.23 -7.21 -11.53
C SER A 99 -1.71 -7.03 -11.18
N ALA A 100 -2.16 -5.78 -10.96
CA ALA A 100 -3.55 -5.46 -10.71
C ALA A 100 -4.43 -5.76 -11.93
N GLU A 101 -3.99 -5.39 -13.14
CA GLU A 101 -4.68 -5.69 -14.41
C GLU A 101 -4.91 -7.20 -14.56
N ARG A 102 -3.87 -8.02 -14.35
CA ARG A 102 -4.00 -9.49 -14.39
C ARG A 102 -5.04 -10.03 -13.40
N LYS A 103 -5.14 -9.44 -12.21
CA LYS A 103 -6.14 -9.84 -11.20
C LYS A 103 -7.55 -9.43 -11.63
N ILE A 104 -7.70 -8.27 -12.27
CA ILE A 104 -8.97 -7.82 -12.83
C ILE A 104 -9.42 -8.81 -13.91
N ASP A 105 -8.55 -9.15 -14.86
CA ASP A 105 -8.84 -10.12 -15.92
C ASP A 105 -9.27 -11.48 -15.35
N ALA A 106 -8.60 -11.94 -14.30
CA ALA A 106 -8.96 -13.20 -13.65
C ALA A 106 -10.34 -13.13 -12.97
N ILE A 107 -10.64 -12.04 -12.28
CA ILE A 107 -11.97 -11.80 -11.68
C ILE A 107 -13.05 -11.76 -12.78
N GLU A 108 -12.81 -11.09 -13.91
CA GLU A 108 -13.75 -11.04 -15.03
C GLU A 108 -14.01 -12.42 -15.64
N ASN A 109 -12.97 -13.25 -15.76
CA ASN A 109 -13.11 -14.63 -16.22
C ASN A 109 -13.94 -15.48 -15.24
N ILE A 110 -13.76 -15.29 -13.93
CA ILE A 110 -14.57 -15.95 -12.90
C ILE A 110 -16.03 -15.49 -12.99
N ILE A 111 -16.27 -14.18 -13.13
CA ILE A 111 -17.62 -13.62 -13.28
C ILE A 111 -18.34 -14.25 -14.48
N ARG A 112 -17.66 -14.36 -15.62
CA ARG A 112 -18.21 -14.99 -16.84
C ARG A 112 -18.61 -16.44 -16.56
N ARG A 113 -17.69 -17.24 -16.01
CA ARG A 113 -17.94 -18.66 -15.67
C ARG A 113 -19.08 -18.86 -14.67
N VAL A 114 -19.17 -18.02 -13.65
CA VAL A 114 -20.24 -18.10 -12.63
C VAL A 114 -21.59 -17.72 -13.24
N SER A 115 -21.63 -16.73 -14.12
CA SER A 115 -22.85 -16.32 -14.82
C SER A 115 -23.35 -17.45 -15.74
N ASP A 116 -22.47 -17.99 -16.58
CA ASP A 116 -22.81 -19.06 -17.54
C ASP A 116 -23.19 -20.38 -16.84
N SER A 117 -22.60 -20.67 -15.67
CA SER A 117 -22.89 -21.89 -14.92
C SER A 117 -24.19 -21.82 -14.12
N ARG A 118 -24.62 -20.63 -13.66
CA ARG A 118 -25.90 -20.43 -12.94
C ARG A 118 -27.13 -20.78 -13.78
N ASP A 119 -26.98 -20.79 -15.10
CA ASP A 119 -28.02 -21.20 -16.04
C ASP A 119 -28.10 -22.73 -16.22
N ALA A 120 -27.23 -23.52 -15.56
CA ALA A 120 -27.24 -24.98 -15.64
C ALA A 120 -28.30 -25.61 -14.70
N PRO A 121 -29.21 -26.47 -15.21
CA PRO A 121 -30.29 -27.09 -14.43
C PRO A 121 -29.85 -27.90 -13.18
N ARG A 122 -28.59 -28.33 -13.11
CA ARG A 122 -28.04 -29.15 -12.00
C ARG A 122 -27.83 -28.38 -10.70
N LEU A 123 -27.68 -27.06 -10.72
CA LEU A 123 -27.36 -26.27 -9.51
C LEU A 123 -28.51 -26.19 -8.51
N GLN A 124 -29.74 -26.36 -8.98
CA GLN A 124 -30.95 -26.33 -8.14
C GLN A 124 -31.04 -27.56 -7.21
N GLN A 125 -30.28 -28.62 -7.49
CA GLN A 125 -30.31 -29.89 -6.73
C GLN A 125 -29.20 -30.02 -5.67
N LEU A 126 -28.25 -29.08 -5.62
CA LEU A 126 -27.13 -29.12 -4.67
C LEU A 126 -27.54 -28.60 -3.29
N THR A 127 -26.94 -29.20 -2.24
CA THR A 127 -26.96 -28.67 -0.88
C THR A 127 -26.15 -27.37 -0.77
N ASP A 128 -26.37 -26.59 0.29
CA ASP A 128 -25.67 -25.31 0.47
C ASP A 128 -24.15 -25.47 0.65
N GLU A 129 -23.70 -26.57 1.24
CA GLU A 129 -22.27 -26.89 1.40
C GLU A 129 -21.62 -27.26 0.05
N GLU A 130 -22.29 -28.06 -0.77
CA GLU A 130 -21.84 -28.39 -2.12
C GLU A 130 -21.79 -27.16 -3.03
N ARG A 131 -22.79 -26.26 -2.90
CA ARG A 131 -22.79 -24.98 -3.61
C ARG A 131 -21.63 -24.09 -3.17
N ALA A 132 -21.37 -23.98 -1.87
CA ALA A 132 -20.25 -23.21 -1.34
C ALA A 132 -18.91 -23.74 -1.88
N TRP A 133 -18.71 -25.06 -1.88
CA TRP A 133 -17.49 -25.67 -2.38
C TRP A 133 -17.33 -25.55 -3.90
N LEU A 134 -18.43 -25.62 -4.65
CA LEU A 134 -18.43 -25.37 -6.09
C LEU A 134 -18.02 -23.93 -6.41
N LEU A 135 -18.54 -22.95 -5.67
CA LEU A 135 -18.15 -21.54 -5.83
C LEU A 135 -16.66 -21.33 -5.54
N VAL A 136 -16.12 -21.95 -4.48
CA VAL A 136 -14.69 -21.93 -4.19
C VAL A 136 -13.89 -22.54 -5.35
N LYS A 137 -14.28 -23.70 -5.88
CA LYS A 137 -13.62 -24.28 -7.07
C LYS A 137 -13.69 -23.39 -8.30
N MET A 138 -14.81 -22.70 -8.54
CA MET A 138 -14.94 -21.78 -9.67
C MET A 138 -14.03 -20.55 -9.53
N VAL A 139 -13.86 -20.05 -8.31
CA VAL A 139 -13.02 -18.89 -7.98
C VAL A 139 -11.53 -19.24 -7.90
N CYS A 140 -11.17 -20.42 -7.39
CA CYS A 140 -9.78 -20.80 -7.09
C CYS A 140 -9.05 -21.50 -8.26
N ILE A 141 -9.70 -21.78 -9.39
CA ILE A 141 -9.02 -22.30 -10.59
C ILE A 141 -8.44 -21.12 -11.39
N GLU A 142 -7.34 -20.58 -10.88
CA GLU A 142 -6.29 -19.96 -11.71
C GLU A 142 -5.14 -20.98 -11.86
N ASP A 143 -5.35 -22.02 -12.65
CA ASP A 143 -4.23 -22.58 -13.43
C ASP A 143 -4.77 -23.09 -14.76
N VAL A 144 -4.39 -22.39 -15.83
CA VAL A 144 -4.80 -22.58 -17.23
C VAL A 144 -4.22 -23.88 -17.83
N ARG A 145 -3.99 -24.92 -17.01
CA ARG A 145 -3.51 -26.24 -17.45
C ARG A 145 -4.27 -27.42 -16.85
N GLY A 146 -5.23 -27.21 -15.94
CA GLY A 146 -5.89 -28.29 -15.20
C GLY A 146 -7.24 -28.79 -15.75
N GLN A 147 -7.82 -28.15 -16.77
CA GLN A 147 -9.17 -28.50 -17.24
C GLN A 147 -9.25 -29.85 -17.97
N SER A 148 -8.16 -30.36 -18.54
CA SER A 148 -8.17 -31.70 -19.16
C SER A 148 -8.15 -32.85 -18.14
N ILE A 149 -7.72 -32.60 -16.89
CA ILE A 149 -7.53 -33.67 -15.90
C ILE A 149 -8.72 -33.78 -14.94
N LEU A 150 -9.37 -32.66 -14.60
CA LEU A 150 -10.51 -32.68 -13.67
C LEU A 150 -11.84 -33.11 -14.32
N SER A 151 -11.96 -33.00 -15.65
CA SER A 151 -13.11 -33.57 -16.36
C SER A 151 -13.04 -35.10 -16.46
N GLU A 152 -11.87 -35.72 -16.32
CA GLU A 152 -11.74 -37.18 -16.26
C GLU A 152 -11.88 -37.71 -14.82
N ALA A 153 -11.36 -37.00 -13.82
CA ALA A 153 -11.37 -37.43 -12.42
C ALA A 153 -12.73 -37.29 -11.70
N LEU A 154 -13.70 -36.59 -12.29
CA LEU A 154 -15.07 -36.44 -11.76
C LEU A 154 -16.08 -37.41 -12.41
N TRP A 155 -15.61 -38.30 -13.30
CA TRP A 155 -16.41 -39.34 -13.96
C TRP A 155 -15.91 -40.78 -13.69
N LEU A 156 -15.02 -40.94 -12.68
CA LEU A 156 -14.68 -42.20 -12.03
C LEU A 156 -15.09 -42.12 -10.55
#